data_AF-A0A6B2JF65-F1
#
_entry.id   AF-A0A6B2JF65-F1
#
_cell.length_a   1.000
_cell.length_b   1.000
_cell.length_c   1.000
_cell.angle_alpha   90.00
_cell.angle_beta   90.00
_cell.angle_gamma   90.00
#
_symmetry.space_group_name_H-M   'P 1'
#
loop_
_entity.id
_entity.type
_entity.pdbx_description
1 polymer ?
#
loop_
_entity_poly.entity_id
_entity_poly.type
_entity_poly.pdbx_seq_one_letter_code
_entity_poly.pdbx_strand_id
1 'polypeptide(L)'
;SYLTELQQLYGSTSSGGSSTTGTSLANTLAAFESALSSLASTPSSASLQSNAVSALSAVTTQLQQTSTGIQKLRANADQDIASSVSDINSDLQQISDLNKQIKQEAAAGQPTADLE
;
A
#
# COMPACT_ATOMS: atom_id res chain seq x y z
N SER A 1 -7.79 2.61 5.34
CA SER A 1 -6.76 3.64 5.11
C SER A 1 -5.53 2.95 4.52
N TYR A 2 -4.58 3.70 3.94
CA TYR A 2 -3.31 3.15 3.42
C TYR A 2 -2.60 2.20 4.40
N LEU A 3 -2.66 2.49 5.69
CA LEU A 3 -2.08 1.62 6.72
C LEU A 3 -2.82 0.29 6.84
N THR A 4 -4.14 0.27 6.73
CA THR A 4 -4.94 -0.97 6.70
C THR A 4 -4.59 -1.83 5.49
N GLU A 5 -4.45 -1.22 4.30
CA GLU A 5 -4.10 -1.95 3.09
C GLU A 5 -2.67 -2.49 3.13
N LEU A 6 -1.71 -1.71 3.64
CA LEU A 6 -0.36 -2.20 3.90
C LEU A 6 -0.35 -3.34 4.91
N GLN A 7 -1.11 -3.23 6.00
CA GLN A 7 -1.18 -4.27 7.03
C GLN A 7 -1.81 -5.56 6.50
N GLN A 8 -2.84 -5.46 5.66
CA GLN A 8 -3.41 -6.60 4.94
C GLN A 8 -2.37 -7.27 4.04
N LEU A 9 -1.56 -6.47 3.35
CA LEU A 9 -0.57 -6.92 2.37
C LEU A 9 0.66 -7.59 2.98
N TYR A 10 1.08 -7.15 4.16
CA TYR A 10 2.13 -7.80 4.94
C TYR A 10 1.65 -9.05 5.67
N GLY A 11 0.33 -9.23 5.78
CA GLY A 11 -0.28 -10.30 6.54
C GLY A 11 -0.09 -10.13 8.04
N SER A 12 -0.57 -11.11 8.79
CA SER A 12 -0.38 -11.14 10.25
C SER A 12 0.65 -12.16 10.66
N THR A 13 1.37 -11.85 11.73
CA THR A 13 2.08 -12.82 12.56
C THR A 13 1.40 -12.89 13.90
N SER A 14 0.93 -14.07 14.30
CA SER A 14 0.52 -14.35 15.67
C SER A 14 1.58 -15.26 16.30
N SER A 15 2.33 -14.71 17.24
CA SER A 15 3.26 -15.47 18.08
C SER A 15 2.53 -15.91 19.35
N GLY A 16 2.11 -17.18 19.39
CA GLY A 16 1.65 -17.84 20.60
C GLY A 16 2.57 -19.01 20.91
N GLY A 17 3.48 -18.86 21.88
CA GLY A 17 4.47 -19.90 22.24
C GLY A 17 5.56 -20.12 21.19
N SER A 18 6.01 -21.37 21.01
CA SER A 18 7.09 -21.78 20.08
C SER A 18 6.67 -21.87 18.60
N SER A 19 5.48 -21.38 18.23
CA SER A 19 4.99 -21.45 16.86
C SER A 19 4.51 -20.09 16.39
N THR A 20 5.13 -19.59 15.31
CA THR A 20 4.66 -18.40 14.60
C THR A 20 3.55 -18.85 13.64
N THR A 21 2.32 -18.47 13.92
CA THR A 21 1.15 -18.70 13.05
C THR A 21 0.76 -17.41 12.36
N GLY A 22 0.01 -17.47 11.26
CA GLY A 22 -0.39 -16.28 10.51
C GLY A 22 -0.19 -16.40 9.00
N THR A 23 -0.42 -15.28 8.32
CA THR A 23 -0.43 -15.19 6.85
C THR A 23 0.74 -14.39 6.30
N SER A 24 1.70 -14.01 7.14
CA SER A 24 2.84 -13.21 6.71
C SER A 24 3.81 -13.98 5.82
N LEU A 25 4.68 -13.23 5.13
CA LEU A 25 5.80 -13.81 4.41
C LEU A 25 6.71 -14.67 5.30
N ALA A 26 6.89 -14.28 6.57
CA ALA A 26 7.70 -15.03 7.52
C ALA A 26 7.10 -16.42 7.81
N ASN A 27 5.76 -16.52 7.90
CA ASN A 27 5.09 -17.81 8.08
C ASN A 27 5.28 -18.71 6.86
N THR A 28 5.15 -18.14 5.65
CA THR A 28 5.31 -18.89 4.40
C THR A 28 6.76 -19.36 4.21
N LEU A 29 7.73 -18.53 4.62
CA LEU A 29 9.15 -18.88 4.61
C LEU A 29 9.47 -20.00 5.61
N ALA A 30 8.93 -19.93 6.83
CA ALA A 30 9.09 -20.99 7.83
C ALA A 30 8.50 -22.34 7.36
N ALA A 31 7.36 -22.31 6.67
CA ALA A 31 6.77 -23.50 6.07
C ALA A 31 7.68 -24.10 4.97
N PHE A 32 8.27 -23.25 4.12
CA PHE A 32 9.26 -23.67 3.14
C PHE A 32 10.51 -24.28 3.77
N GLU A 33 11.06 -23.66 4.81
CA GLU A 33 12.21 -24.19 5.56
C GLU A 33 11.91 -25.57 6.15
N SER A 34 10.74 -25.75 6.75
CA SER A 34 10.30 -27.04 7.29
C SER A 34 10.16 -28.13 6.21
N ALA A 35 9.58 -27.78 5.05
CA ALA A 35 9.47 -28.68 3.91
C ALA A 35 10.85 -29.07 3.35
N LEU A 36 11.77 -28.11 3.29
CA LEU A 36 13.13 -28.33 2.81
C LEU A 36 13.95 -29.20 3.77
N SER A 37 13.84 -28.98 5.08
CA SER A 37 14.48 -29.81 6.12
C SER A 37 13.99 -31.25 6.08
N SER A 38 12.67 -31.43 5.89
CA SER A 38 12.07 -32.76 5.72
C SER A 38 12.61 -33.46 4.47
N LEU A 39 12.69 -32.76 3.34
CA LEU A 39 13.26 -33.28 2.10
C LEU A 39 14.76 -33.62 2.25
N ALA A 40 15.54 -32.77 2.93
CA ALA A 40 16.96 -33.02 3.16
C ALA A 40 17.21 -34.32 3.93
N SER A 41 16.28 -34.69 4.83
CA SER A 41 16.32 -35.94 5.60
C SER A 41 15.96 -37.17 4.76
N THR A 42 15.23 -37.01 3.65
CA THR A 42 14.84 -38.12 2.75
C THR A 42 14.74 -37.62 1.29
N PRO A 43 15.88 -37.38 0.63
CA PRO A 43 15.91 -36.68 -0.65
C PRO A 43 15.33 -37.48 -1.81
N SER A 44 15.26 -38.81 -1.71
CA SER A 44 14.65 -39.69 -2.72
C SER A 44 13.12 -39.71 -2.68
N SER A 45 12.49 -39.07 -1.69
CA SER A 45 11.04 -39.02 -1.55
C SER A 45 10.42 -38.02 -2.53
N ALA A 46 9.76 -38.52 -3.57
CA ALA A 46 9.06 -37.69 -4.55
C ALA A 46 7.97 -36.80 -3.94
N SER A 47 7.29 -37.28 -2.89
CA SER A 47 6.26 -36.49 -2.19
C SER A 47 6.88 -35.30 -1.46
N LEU A 48 8.04 -35.47 -0.81
CA LEU A 48 8.75 -34.38 -0.14
C LEU A 48 9.34 -33.40 -1.15
N GLN A 49 9.81 -33.87 -2.31
CA GLN A 49 10.27 -33.01 -3.40
C GLN A 49 9.14 -32.11 -3.90
N SER A 50 7.97 -32.68 -4.16
CA SER A 50 6.78 -31.94 -4.60
C SER A 50 6.31 -30.94 -3.53
N ASN A 51 6.36 -31.32 -2.25
CA ASN A 51 6.01 -30.43 -1.14
C ASN A 51 6.96 -29.22 -1.05
N ALA A 52 8.29 -29.44 -1.13
CA ALA A 52 9.26 -28.35 -1.09
C ALA A 52 9.09 -27.37 -2.26
N VAL A 53 8.84 -27.86 -3.48
CA VAL A 53 8.55 -27.03 -4.65
C VAL A 53 7.27 -26.23 -4.46
N SER A 54 6.21 -26.86 -3.95
CA SER A 54 4.93 -26.20 -3.69
C SER A 54 5.07 -25.10 -2.63
N ALA A 55 5.83 -25.36 -1.55
CA ALA A 55 6.11 -24.37 -0.52
C ALA A 55 6.95 -23.19 -1.05
N LEU A 56 7.94 -23.44 -1.91
CA LEU A 56 8.68 -22.37 -2.59
C LEU A 56 7.79 -21.55 -3.53
N SER A 57 6.90 -22.21 -4.26
CA SER A 57 5.91 -21.54 -5.11
C SER A 57 4.99 -20.62 -4.28
N ALA A 58 4.63 -21.02 -3.06
CA ALA A 58 3.86 -20.18 -2.16
C ALA A 58 4.65 -18.93 -1.72
N VAL A 59 5.93 -19.09 -1.35
CA VAL A 59 6.82 -17.95 -0.99
C VAL A 59 6.91 -16.95 -2.13
N THR A 60 7.21 -17.42 -3.33
CA THR A 60 7.37 -16.55 -4.51
C THR A 60 6.06 -15.87 -4.91
N THR A 61 4.93 -16.57 -4.82
CA THR A 61 3.59 -16.00 -5.06
C THR A 61 3.29 -14.88 -4.06
N GLN A 62 3.55 -15.13 -2.77
CA GLN A 62 3.31 -14.12 -1.73
C GLN A 62 4.21 -12.89 -1.93
N LEU A 63 5.50 -13.09 -2.25
CA LEU A 63 6.42 -12.00 -2.57
C LEU A 63 5.93 -11.15 -3.75
N GLN A 64 5.49 -11.80 -4.82
CA GLN A 64 4.99 -11.11 -6.01
C GLN A 64 3.72 -10.31 -5.69
N GLN A 65 2.77 -10.92 -4.96
CA GLN A 65 1.53 -10.26 -4.54
C GLN A 65 1.81 -9.06 -3.64
N THR A 66 2.68 -9.21 -2.64
CA THR A 66 3.11 -8.13 -1.75
C THR A 66 3.79 -7.01 -2.54
N SER A 67 4.71 -7.33 -3.45
CA SER A 67 5.38 -6.33 -4.29
C SER A 67 4.39 -5.54 -5.17
N THR A 68 3.52 -6.25 -5.89
CA THR A 68 2.51 -5.62 -6.75
C THR A 68 1.53 -4.77 -5.94
N GLY A 69 1.12 -5.22 -4.76
CA GLY A 69 0.24 -4.46 -3.87
C GLY A 69 0.89 -3.15 -3.38
N ILE A 70 2.17 -3.17 -3.01
CA ILE A 70 2.91 -1.97 -2.57
C ILE A 70 3.01 -0.98 -3.72
N GLN A 71 3.36 -1.45 -4.91
CA GLN A 71 3.46 -0.59 -6.10
C GLN A 71 2.12 0.05 -6.46
N LYS A 72 1.01 -0.69 -6.31
CA LYS A 72 -0.33 -0.14 -6.48
C LYS A 72 -0.66 0.93 -5.45
N LEU A 73 -0.35 0.70 -4.17
CA LEU A 73 -0.56 1.69 -3.12
C LEU A 73 0.25 2.96 -3.37
N ARG A 74 1.50 2.83 -3.82
CA ARG A 74 2.31 4.00 -4.21
C ARG A 74 1.68 4.78 -5.36
N ALA A 75 1.26 4.10 -6.43
CA ALA A 75 0.61 4.75 -7.56
C ALA A 75 -0.68 5.48 -7.17
N ASN A 76 -1.50 4.88 -6.30
CA ASN A 76 -2.69 5.53 -5.77
C ASN A 76 -2.32 6.78 -4.95
N ALA A 77 -1.30 6.70 -4.10
CA ALA A 77 -0.88 7.84 -3.28
C ALA A 77 -0.36 8.99 -4.15
N ASP A 78 0.41 8.69 -5.19
CA ASP A 78 0.89 9.69 -6.15
C ASP A 78 -0.29 10.37 -6.88
N GLN A 79 -1.33 9.62 -7.24
CA GLN A 79 -2.55 10.16 -7.86
C GLN A 79 -3.34 11.04 -6.90
N ASP A 80 -3.49 10.63 -5.64
CA ASP A 80 -4.18 11.40 -4.59
C ASP A 80 -3.44 12.73 -4.31
N ILE A 81 -2.10 12.69 -4.27
CA ILE A 81 -1.26 13.88 -4.12
C ILE A 81 -1.44 14.81 -5.33
N ALA A 82 -1.38 14.29 -6.55
CA ALA A 82 -1.55 15.10 -7.76
C ALA A 82 -2.91 15.79 -7.80
N SER A 83 -3.97 15.07 -7.40
CA SER A 83 -5.33 15.60 -7.32
C SER A 83 -5.41 16.71 -6.27
N SER A 84 -4.85 16.48 -5.08
CA SER A 84 -4.80 17.48 -4.01
C SER A 84 -4.04 18.75 -4.42
N VAL A 85 -2.93 18.63 -5.17
CA VAL A 85 -2.19 19.78 -5.69
C VAL A 85 -3.01 20.54 -6.74
N SER A 86 -3.75 19.82 -7.60
CA SER A 86 -4.65 20.44 -8.58
C SER A 86 -5.75 21.25 -7.89
N ASP A 87 -6.36 20.69 -6.85
CA ASP A 87 -7.42 21.35 -6.08
C ASP A 87 -6.89 22.62 -5.39
N ILE A 88 -5.72 22.53 -4.74
CA ILE A 88 -5.05 23.69 -4.12
C ILE A 88 -4.80 24.81 -5.15
N ASN A 89 -4.31 24.45 -6.34
CA ASN A 89 -4.05 25.46 -7.38
C ASN A 89 -5.35 26.11 -7.88
N SER A 90 -6.42 25.33 -8.00
CA SER A 90 -7.75 25.83 -8.37
C SER A 90 -8.29 26.79 -7.31
N ASP A 91 -8.15 26.45 -6.03
CA ASP A 91 -8.59 27.28 -4.92
C ASP A 91 -7.78 28.58 -4.83
N LEU A 92 -6.46 28.52 -5.04
CA LEU A 92 -5.61 29.71 -5.09
C LEU A 92 -5.96 30.63 -6.27
N GLN A 93 -6.34 30.05 -7.42
CA GLN A 93 -6.79 30.85 -8.56
C GLN A 93 -8.12 31.55 -8.27
N GLN A 94 -9.07 30.85 -7.65
CA GLN A 94 -10.34 31.44 -7.20
C GLN A 94 -10.10 32.59 -6.20
N ILE A 95 -9.23 32.40 -5.20
CA ILE A 95 -8.84 33.45 -4.25
C ILE A 95 -8.20 34.64 -4.99
N SER A 96 -7.34 34.40 -5.98
CA SER A 96 -6.72 35.47 -6.77
C SER A 96 -7.74 36.29 -7.54
N ASP A 97 -8.73 35.62 -8.14
CA ASP A 97 -9.76 36.28 -8.93
C ASP A 97 -10.75 37.05 -8.05
N LEU A 98 -11.14 36.51 -6.88
CA LEU A 98 -11.88 37.24 -5.86
C LEU A 98 -11.13 38.50 -5.41
N ASN A 99 -9.83 38.39 -5.14
CA ASN A 99 -8.98 39.54 -4.77
C ASN A 99 -8.93 40.63 -5.86
N LYS A 100 -8.97 40.27 -7.14
CA LYS A 100 -9.03 41.25 -8.24
C LYS A 100 -10.39 41.94 -8.28
N GLN A 101 -11.47 41.20 -8.11
CA GLN A 101 -12.84 41.74 -8.09
C GLN A 101 -13.03 42.71 -6.92
N ILE A 102 -12.62 42.33 -5.70
CA ILE A 102 -12.64 43.20 -4.52
C ILE A 102 -11.92 44.53 -4.80
N LYS A 103 -10.72 44.48 -5.40
CA LYS A 103 -9.95 45.70 -5.71
C LYS A 103 -10.64 46.60 -6.74
N GLN A 104 -11.30 46.01 -7.75
CA GLN A 104 -12.02 46.76 -8.78
C GLN A 104 -13.27 47.43 -8.21
N GLU A 105 -14.08 46.69 -7.46
CA GLU A 105 -15.31 47.19 -6.82
C GLU A 105 -14.98 48.27 -5.77
N ALA A 106 -13.94 48.05 -4.95
CA ALA A 106 -13.47 49.05 -3.98
C ALA A 106 -13.01 50.34 -4.67
N ALA A 107 -12.29 50.25 -5.80
CA ALA A 107 -11.87 51.43 -6.57
C ALA A 107 -13.06 52.16 -7.25
N ALA A 108 -14.14 51.44 -7.56
CA ALA A 108 -15.39 52.00 -8.09
C ALA A 108 -16.31 52.57 -6.99
N GLY A 109 -15.94 52.45 -5.70
CA GLY A 109 -16.75 52.90 -4.57
C GLY A 109 -17.97 52.01 -4.29
N GLN A 110 -17.98 50.78 -4.80
CA GLN A 110 -19.06 49.80 -4.61
C GLN A 110 -18.83 48.93 -3.36
N PRO A 111 -19.90 48.36 -2.77
CA PRO A 111 -19.78 47.43 -1.63
C PRO A 111 -19.08 46.12 -2.03
N THR A 112 -18.12 45.65 -1.23
CA THR A 112 -17.35 44.41 -1.48
C THR A 112 -17.73 43.23 -0.58
N ALA A 113 -18.71 43.39 0.32
CA ALA A 113 -19.01 42.43 1.38
C ALA A 113 -19.45 41.03 0.89
N ASP A 114 -19.98 40.91 -0.33
CA ASP A 114 -20.36 39.62 -0.92
C ASP A 114 -19.16 38.85 -1.53
N LEU A 115 -17.98 39.49 -1.62
CA LEU A 115 -16.76 38.93 -2.21
C LEU A 115 -15.69 38.56 -1.16
N GLU A 116 -15.86 39.02 0.09
CA GLU A 116 -15.00 38.71 1.25
C GLU A 116 -15.40 37.39 1.92
#